data_AF-A0AA36N7V9-F1
#
_entry.id   AF-A0AA36N7V9-F1
#
_cell.length_a   1.000
_cell.length_b   1.000
_cell.length_c   1.000
_cell.angle_alpha   90.00
_cell.angle_beta   90.00
_cell.angle_gamma   90.00
#
_symmetry.space_group_name_H-M   'P 1'
#
loop_
_entity.id
_entity.type
_entity.pdbx_description
1 polymer ?
#
loop_
_entity_poly.entity_id
_entity_poly.type
_entity_poly.pdbx_seq_one_letter_code
_entity_poly.pdbx_strand_id
1 'polypeptide(L)'
;VYRAACNLFWLDLTSNSTPRVPLSYARVREWAQTVFGKGPRHFKDLILVAAPAADSDLLALRGSWKQVTPEELTHSTVFALADRITAGAGEEELRSWRSCLLSTPMMFSVLGNEDAIYWEAYDQRQRIVQSHDTIKRSARQWAHEIMAFKERKEQELGEALTSKRLQMLFKDGSKHTEARSTKIETGADNFVADCQRVYEKLLTDNYCNAKLESLERQFGLESPLNSLLKLRVIIEKTSNVEQRRWVLGFFEDALSTGKLSCDAVGKSYLQGSPTAASAVDFIKFRRQAVDFFLELVKQHLANVEIYRQTVTAKPDADGVVASQWQAGLK
;
A
#
# COMPACT_ATOMS: atom_id res chain seq x y z
N VAL A 1 26.09 10.03 -20.17
CA VAL A 1 25.54 10.72 -18.99
C VAL A 1 26.70 11.10 -18.08
N TYR A 2 26.82 12.39 -17.76
CA TYR A 2 27.85 12.91 -16.84
C TYR A 2 27.18 13.36 -15.54
N ARG A 3 27.88 13.26 -14.39
CA ARG A 3 27.37 13.64 -13.05
C ARG A 3 28.41 14.48 -12.32
N ALA A 4 27.99 15.59 -11.72
CA ALA A 4 28.87 16.48 -10.97
C ALA A 4 28.12 17.29 -9.92
N ALA A 5 28.86 17.87 -8.96
CA ALA A 5 28.35 18.95 -8.12
C ALA A 5 28.52 20.28 -8.87
N CYS A 6 27.46 21.09 -8.92
CA CYS A 6 27.41 22.32 -9.68
C CYS A 6 26.72 23.43 -8.88
N ASN A 7 26.89 24.68 -9.33
CA ASN A 7 26.14 25.81 -8.79
C ASN A 7 24.71 25.80 -9.34
N LEU A 8 23.70 25.78 -8.45
CA LEU A 8 22.28 25.81 -8.81
C LEU A 8 21.93 26.99 -9.74
N PHE A 9 22.54 28.15 -9.52
CA PHE A 9 22.27 29.36 -10.32
C PHE A 9 22.94 29.36 -11.70
N TRP A 10 23.56 28.26 -12.11
CA TRP A 10 23.90 28.05 -13.52
C TRP A 10 22.68 27.59 -14.35
N LEU A 11 21.58 27.21 -13.70
CA LEU A 11 20.29 26.94 -14.34
C LEU A 11 19.58 28.25 -14.70
N ASP A 12 18.85 28.24 -15.81
CA ASP A 12 17.77 29.19 -16.04
C ASP A 12 16.54 28.73 -15.26
N LEU A 13 16.38 29.26 -14.05
CA LEU A 13 15.26 28.94 -13.16
C LEU A 13 13.91 29.50 -13.63
N THR A 14 13.92 30.38 -14.64
CA THR A 14 12.70 30.93 -15.25
C THR A 14 12.26 30.15 -16.49
N SER A 15 13.16 29.33 -17.05
CA SER A 15 12.82 28.37 -18.09
C SER A 15 11.93 27.25 -17.55
N ASN A 16 10.99 26.81 -18.38
CA ASN A 16 10.07 25.71 -18.08
C ASN A 16 10.07 24.77 -19.29
N SER A 17 10.35 23.48 -19.05
CA SER A 17 10.35 22.45 -20.09
C SER A 17 8.94 22.11 -20.58
N THR A 18 7.92 22.57 -19.84
CA THR A 18 6.49 22.40 -20.09
C THR A 18 5.74 23.75 -19.95
N PRO A 19 5.99 24.76 -20.83
CA PRO A 19 5.63 26.17 -20.60
C PRO A 19 4.13 26.47 -20.50
N ARG A 20 3.25 25.53 -20.85
CA ARG A 20 1.79 25.66 -20.72
C ARG A 20 1.21 24.95 -19.49
N VAL A 21 2.03 24.23 -18.73
CA VAL A 21 1.62 23.53 -17.53
C VAL A 21 1.87 24.44 -16.33
N PRO A 22 0.82 24.90 -15.63
CA PRO A 22 1.00 25.78 -14.49
C PRO A 22 1.61 25.02 -13.31
N LEU A 23 2.58 25.64 -12.64
CA LEU A 23 3.14 25.13 -11.39
C LEU A 23 2.23 25.54 -10.22
N SER A 24 1.99 24.60 -9.30
CA SER A 24 1.21 24.87 -8.10
C SER A 24 2.10 25.52 -7.02
N TYR A 25 1.91 26.80 -6.77
CA TYR A 25 2.62 27.53 -5.71
C TYR A 25 2.52 26.82 -4.35
N ALA A 26 1.33 26.35 -3.98
CA ALA A 26 1.11 25.62 -2.73
C ALA A 26 1.96 24.34 -2.64
N ARG A 27 2.11 23.59 -3.74
CA ARG A 27 2.94 22.37 -3.77
C ARG A 27 4.42 22.67 -3.68
N VAL A 28 4.88 23.73 -4.35
CA VAL A 28 6.27 24.19 -4.24
C VAL A 28 6.60 24.57 -2.80
N ARG A 29 5.69 25.28 -2.11
CA ARG A 29 5.85 25.65 -0.70
C ARG A 29 5.78 24.44 0.24
N GLU A 30 4.87 23.50 -0.01
CA GLU A 30 4.79 22.23 0.73
C GLU A 30 6.08 21.42 0.60
N TRP A 31 6.65 21.36 -0.61
CA TRP A 31 7.92 20.71 -0.86
C TRP A 31 9.08 21.42 -0.16
N ALA A 32 9.11 22.76 -0.22
CA ALA A 32 10.10 23.58 0.48
C ALA A 32 10.11 23.29 1.98
N GLN A 33 8.93 23.21 2.61
CA GLN A 33 8.80 22.86 4.02
C GLN A 33 9.24 21.42 4.30
N THR A 34 8.90 20.48 3.42
CA THR A 34 9.26 19.07 3.58
C THR A 34 10.78 18.87 3.53
N VAL A 35 11.47 19.56 2.61
CA VAL A 35 12.91 19.40 2.41
C VAL A 35 13.70 20.28 3.39
N PHE A 36 13.35 21.55 3.51
CA PHE A 36 14.15 22.58 4.20
C PHE A 36 13.52 23.09 5.52
N GLY A 37 12.42 22.48 6.00
CA GLY A 37 11.75 22.92 7.23
C GLY A 37 12.60 22.84 8.50
N LYS A 38 13.72 22.11 8.46
CA LYS A 38 14.72 22.03 9.55
C LYS A 38 15.99 22.85 9.28
N GLY A 39 16.04 23.60 8.18
CA GLY A 39 17.19 24.39 7.76
C GLY A 39 17.81 23.95 6.43
N PRO A 40 18.92 24.60 6.02
CA PRO A 40 19.64 24.29 4.80
C PRO A 40 20.14 22.84 4.78
N ARG A 41 19.98 22.16 3.64
CA ARG A 41 20.53 20.82 3.41
C ARG A 41 20.84 20.56 1.94
N HIS A 42 21.81 19.68 1.69
CA HIS A 42 22.11 19.26 0.32
C HIS A 42 20.93 18.49 -0.31
N PHE A 43 20.76 18.66 -1.61
CA PHE A 43 19.79 17.90 -2.39
C PHE A 43 20.13 16.42 -2.35
N LYS A 44 19.11 15.58 -2.21
CA LYS A 44 19.24 14.12 -2.31
C LYS A 44 19.04 13.64 -3.75
N ASP A 45 18.26 14.39 -4.52
CA ASP A 45 17.90 14.09 -5.89
C ASP A 45 18.81 14.83 -6.88
N LEU A 46 19.14 14.18 -7.99
CA LEU A 46 19.94 14.77 -9.07
C LEU A 46 19.06 15.67 -9.93
N ILE A 47 19.53 16.86 -10.25
CA ILE A 47 18.91 17.72 -11.26
C ILE A 47 19.41 17.29 -12.64
N LEU A 48 18.48 16.94 -13.55
CA LEU A 48 18.82 16.65 -14.94
C LEU A 48 18.86 17.95 -15.74
N VAL A 49 19.99 18.18 -16.41
CA VAL A 49 20.23 19.31 -17.28
C VAL A 49 20.32 18.84 -18.73
N ALA A 50 19.60 19.54 -19.61
CA ALA A 50 19.65 19.31 -21.05
C ALA A 50 20.91 19.95 -21.64
N ALA A 51 21.77 19.13 -22.23
CA ALA A 51 22.87 19.58 -23.09
C ALA A 51 22.38 19.62 -24.55
N PRO A 52 22.57 20.73 -25.29
CA PRO A 52 22.12 20.84 -26.68
C PRO A 52 22.78 19.81 -27.62
N ALA A 53 24.07 19.55 -27.42
CA ALA A 53 24.86 18.59 -28.18
C ALA A 53 25.94 17.94 -27.30
N ALA A 54 26.56 16.85 -27.77
CA ALA A 54 27.57 16.11 -27.02
C ALA A 54 28.87 16.90 -26.80
N ASP A 55 29.19 17.81 -27.70
CA ASP A 55 30.36 18.69 -27.73
C ASP A 55 30.07 20.11 -27.22
N SER A 56 28.88 20.35 -26.66
CA SER A 56 28.50 21.66 -26.12
C SER A 56 29.43 22.08 -24.98
N ASP A 57 29.98 23.29 -25.08
CA ASP A 57 30.66 23.94 -23.95
C ASP A 57 29.62 24.44 -22.93
N LEU A 58 29.22 23.55 -22.02
CA LEU A 58 28.25 23.87 -20.98
C LEU A 58 28.74 24.98 -20.05
N LEU A 59 30.05 25.15 -19.84
CA LEU A 59 30.55 26.20 -18.96
C LEU A 59 30.37 27.61 -19.58
N ALA A 60 30.40 27.72 -20.90
CA ALA A 60 30.03 28.96 -21.60
C ALA A 60 28.54 29.28 -21.48
N LEU A 61 27.69 28.27 -21.24
CA LEU A 61 26.23 28.39 -21.12
C LEU A 61 25.73 28.56 -19.67
N ARG A 62 26.60 28.91 -18.73
CA ARG A 62 26.19 29.12 -17.33
C ARG A 62 25.14 30.21 -17.22
N GLY A 63 24.06 29.93 -16.50
CA GLY A 63 22.90 30.81 -16.32
C GLY A 63 21.78 30.56 -17.35
N SER A 64 22.04 29.77 -18.40
CA SER A 64 21.05 29.40 -19.42
C SER A 64 20.80 27.89 -19.49
N TRP A 65 21.29 27.10 -18.52
CA TRP A 65 21.07 25.66 -18.51
C TRP A 65 19.60 25.34 -18.27
N LYS A 66 19.02 24.56 -19.17
CA LYS A 66 17.63 24.10 -19.07
C LYS A 66 17.56 22.88 -18.15
N GLN A 67 16.80 22.99 -17.07
CA GLN A 67 16.47 21.84 -16.23
C GLN A 67 15.33 21.03 -16.86
N VAL A 68 15.43 19.72 -16.71
CA VAL A 68 14.45 18.73 -17.20
C VAL A 68 13.72 18.06 -16.03
N THR A 69 14.34 18.03 -14.86
CA THR A 69 13.67 17.60 -13.62
C THR A 69 12.51 18.51 -13.25
N PRO A 70 11.54 18.01 -12.45
CA PRO A 70 10.42 18.82 -11.98
C PRO A 70 10.88 20.12 -11.32
N GLU A 71 10.35 21.25 -11.79
CA GLU A 71 10.72 22.59 -11.38
C GLU A 71 10.45 22.84 -9.88
N GLU A 72 9.51 22.10 -9.28
CA GLU A 72 9.22 22.17 -7.85
C GLU A 72 10.47 21.92 -6.99
N LEU A 73 11.39 21.05 -7.45
CA LEU A 73 12.64 20.77 -6.74
C LEU A 73 13.50 22.03 -6.58
N THR A 74 13.71 22.78 -7.66
CA THR A 74 14.61 23.95 -7.66
C THR A 74 13.91 25.20 -7.15
N HIS A 75 12.65 25.42 -7.51
CA HIS A 75 11.87 26.55 -7.04
C HIS A 75 11.65 26.50 -5.52
N SER A 76 11.44 25.30 -4.95
CA SER A 76 11.30 25.15 -3.50
C SER A 76 12.51 25.66 -2.72
N THR A 77 13.72 25.46 -3.26
CA THR A 77 14.98 25.93 -2.66
C THR A 77 15.06 27.45 -2.71
N VAL A 78 14.71 28.06 -3.84
CA VAL A 78 14.69 29.51 -4.00
C VAL A 78 13.71 30.15 -3.01
N PHE A 79 12.49 29.62 -2.93
CA PHE A 79 11.48 30.13 -2.00
C PHE A 79 11.89 29.96 -0.53
N ALA A 80 12.45 28.80 -0.16
CA ALA A 80 12.94 28.57 1.19
C ALA A 80 14.07 29.55 1.56
N LEU A 81 15.06 29.73 0.69
CA LEU A 81 16.14 30.69 0.91
C LEU A 81 15.61 32.13 1.00
N ALA A 82 14.73 32.52 0.10
CA ALA A 82 14.13 33.86 0.10
C ALA A 82 13.42 34.14 1.42
N ASP A 83 12.61 33.19 1.92
CA ASP A 83 11.95 33.33 3.22
C ASP A 83 12.97 33.55 4.35
N ARG A 84 14.09 32.82 4.35
CA ARG A 84 15.14 32.94 5.36
C ARG A 84 15.86 34.27 5.28
N ILE A 85 16.17 34.76 4.08
CA ILE A 85 16.77 36.09 3.86
C ILE A 85 15.81 37.18 4.36
N THR A 86 14.53 37.12 3.98
CA THR A 86 13.51 38.09 4.42
C THR A 86 13.30 38.05 5.93
N ALA A 87 13.42 36.87 6.56
CA ALA A 87 13.37 36.72 8.01
C ALA A 87 14.64 37.17 8.76
N GLY A 88 15.67 37.66 8.04
CA GLY A 88 16.92 38.13 8.66
C GLY A 88 17.80 37.00 9.18
N ALA A 89 17.85 35.85 8.48
CA ALA A 89 18.73 34.75 8.84
C ALA A 89 20.20 35.20 8.99
N GLY A 90 20.87 34.66 10.00
CA GLY A 90 22.25 34.99 10.30
C GLY A 90 23.24 34.49 9.24
N GLU A 91 24.41 35.10 9.23
CA GLU A 91 25.53 34.81 8.32
C GLU A 91 25.90 33.31 8.25
N GLU A 92 25.90 32.61 9.39
CA GLU A 92 26.21 31.17 9.47
C GLU A 92 25.18 30.31 8.71
N GLU A 93 23.90 30.61 8.87
CA GLU A 93 22.83 29.92 8.15
C GLU A 93 22.93 30.20 6.64
N LEU A 94 23.18 31.46 6.26
CA LEU A 94 23.33 31.85 4.85
C LEU A 94 24.57 31.22 4.20
N ARG A 95 25.66 31.03 4.94
CA ARG A 95 26.82 30.25 4.46
C ARG A 95 26.47 28.79 4.23
N SER A 96 25.65 28.20 5.09
CA SER A 96 25.16 26.83 4.92
C SER A 96 24.28 26.69 3.68
N TRP A 97 23.37 27.64 3.45
CA TRP A 97 22.61 27.75 2.20
C TRP A 97 23.52 27.87 0.98
N ARG A 98 24.51 28.76 1.03
CA ARG A 98 25.49 28.94 -0.04
C ARG A 98 26.22 27.63 -0.37
N SER A 99 26.66 26.89 0.65
CA SER A 99 27.28 25.57 0.46
C SER A 99 26.36 24.61 -0.29
N CYS A 100 25.08 24.53 0.11
CA CYS A 100 24.09 23.68 -0.54
C CYS A 100 23.90 24.03 -2.02
N LEU A 101 23.79 25.32 -2.33
CA LEU A 101 23.56 25.83 -3.69
C LEU A 101 24.77 25.63 -4.59
N LEU A 102 25.99 25.78 -4.07
CA LEU A 102 27.24 25.63 -4.84
C LEU A 102 27.63 24.17 -5.11
N SER A 103 27.03 23.22 -4.39
CA SER A 103 27.30 21.78 -4.53
C SER A 103 26.03 20.99 -4.84
N THR A 104 25.17 21.57 -5.68
CA THR A 104 23.95 20.91 -6.12
C THR A 104 24.31 19.75 -7.05
N PRO A 105 23.86 18.51 -6.76
CA PRO A 105 24.14 17.36 -7.59
C PRO A 105 23.35 17.46 -8.89
N MET A 106 24.06 17.51 -10.02
CA MET A 106 23.47 17.59 -11.36
C MET A 106 23.94 16.43 -12.24
N MET A 107 23.10 16.06 -13.19
CA MET A 107 23.41 15.13 -14.27
C MET A 107 23.10 15.75 -15.62
N PHE A 108 23.88 15.40 -16.63
CA PHE A 108 23.77 15.98 -17.97
C PHE A 108 23.44 14.90 -19.00
N SER A 109 22.44 15.20 -19.83
CA SER A 109 22.03 14.35 -20.96
C SER A 109 21.90 15.19 -22.21
N VAL A 110 22.31 14.64 -23.35
CA VAL A 110 22.19 15.30 -24.65
C VAL A 110 20.74 15.19 -25.12
N LEU A 111 20.05 16.33 -25.19
CA LEU A 111 18.66 16.45 -25.64
C LEU A 111 18.62 17.51 -26.74
N GLY A 112 18.69 17.06 -27.98
CA GLY A 112 19.02 17.92 -29.13
C GLY A 112 17.90 18.84 -29.62
N ASN A 113 16.69 18.75 -29.08
CA ASN A 113 15.56 19.60 -29.46
C ASN A 113 14.54 19.72 -28.33
N GLU A 114 13.60 20.67 -28.47
CA GLU A 114 12.57 20.96 -27.45
C GLU A 114 11.63 19.77 -27.21
N ASP A 115 11.31 18.97 -28.23
CA ASP A 115 10.46 17.78 -28.06
C ASP A 115 11.13 16.73 -27.17
N ALA A 116 12.43 16.50 -27.35
CA ALA A 116 13.21 15.59 -26.51
C ALA A 116 13.27 16.10 -25.07
N ILE A 117 13.44 17.42 -24.87
CA ILE A 117 13.41 18.06 -23.55
C ILE A 117 12.02 17.87 -22.90
N TYR A 118 10.94 18.10 -23.65
CA TYR A 118 9.57 17.96 -23.17
C TYR A 118 9.28 16.52 -22.73
N TRP A 119 9.56 15.53 -23.58
CA TRP A 119 9.27 14.13 -23.28
C TRP A 119 10.13 13.58 -22.14
N GLU A 120 11.39 13.97 -22.06
CA GLU A 120 12.23 13.61 -20.92
C GLU A 120 11.70 14.27 -19.63
N ALA A 121 11.27 15.54 -19.66
CA ALA A 121 10.69 16.19 -18.49
C ALA A 121 9.39 15.52 -18.03
N TYR A 122 8.53 15.14 -18.97
CA TYR A 122 7.33 14.36 -18.69
C TYR A 122 7.67 13.00 -18.07
N ASP A 123 8.62 12.27 -18.67
CA ASP A 123 9.04 10.95 -18.18
C ASP A 123 9.67 11.03 -16.80
N GLN A 124 10.51 12.03 -16.52
CA GLN A 124 11.06 12.27 -15.17
C GLN A 124 9.96 12.43 -14.11
N ARG A 125 8.89 13.18 -14.42
CA ARG A 125 7.72 13.30 -13.53
C ARG A 125 7.03 11.94 -13.32
N GLN A 126 6.81 11.17 -14.39
CA GLN A 126 6.18 9.85 -14.28
C GLN A 126 7.04 8.85 -13.50
N ARG A 127 8.35 8.85 -13.72
CA ARG A 127 9.30 7.98 -13.00
C ARG A 127 9.30 8.26 -11.51
N ILE A 128 9.19 9.51 -11.08
CA ILE A 128 9.08 9.85 -9.64
C ILE A 128 7.79 9.26 -9.06
N VAL A 129 6.66 9.40 -9.73
CA VAL A 129 5.38 8.81 -9.30
C VAL A 129 5.50 7.29 -9.21
N GLN A 130 5.97 6.64 -10.28
CA GLN A 130 6.15 5.20 -10.34
C GLN A 130 7.13 4.69 -9.27
N SER A 131 8.26 5.36 -9.08
CA SER A 131 9.26 4.99 -8.07
C SER A 131 8.70 5.08 -6.66
N HIS A 132 7.88 6.09 -6.38
CA HIS A 132 7.16 6.17 -5.12
C HIS A 132 6.13 5.07 -4.97
N ASP A 133 5.44 4.68 -6.04
CA ASP A 133 4.46 3.61 -5.99
C ASP A 133 5.11 2.24 -5.76
N THR A 134 6.25 1.93 -6.39
CA THR A 134 6.91 0.62 -6.27
C THR A 134 7.51 0.33 -4.90
N ILE A 135 7.86 1.35 -4.13
CA ILE A 135 8.47 1.19 -2.79
C ILE A 135 7.46 1.32 -1.65
N LYS A 136 6.17 1.49 -1.95
CA LYS A 136 5.13 1.55 -0.91
C LYS A 136 4.98 0.20 -0.23
N ARG A 137 4.83 0.24 1.09
CA ARG A 137 4.45 -0.94 1.88
C ARG A 137 3.01 -1.34 1.58
N SER A 138 2.77 -2.63 1.39
CA SER A 138 1.43 -3.22 1.35
C SER A 138 0.77 -3.20 2.73
N ALA A 139 -0.55 -3.41 2.80
CA ALA A 139 -1.31 -3.54 4.03
C ALA A 139 -0.78 -4.71 4.89
N ARG A 140 -0.38 -5.82 4.27
CA ARG A 140 0.25 -6.95 4.97
C ARG A 140 1.60 -6.55 5.56
N GLN A 141 2.45 -5.90 4.77
CA GLN A 141 3.75 -5.40 5.24
C GLN A 141 3.60 -4.40 6.38
N TRP A 142 2.60 -3.51 6.33
CA TRP A 142 2.29 -2.59 7.42
C TRP A 142 1.88 -3.31 8.71
N ALA A 143 1.06 -4.35 8.62
CA ALA A 143 0.68 -5.15 9.78
C ALA A 143 1.90 -5.81 10.44
N HIS A 144 2.82 -6.38 9.65
CA HIS A 144 4.09 -6.90 10.16
C HIS A 144 4.99 -5.81 10.78
N GLU A 145 5.13 -4.65 10.13
CA GLU A 145 5.95 -3.54 10.64
C GLU A 145 5.46 -3.05 12.01
N ILE A 146 4.14 -2.89 12.17
CA ILE A 146 3.54 -2.44 13.44
C ILE A 146 3.74 -3.47 14.55
N MET A 147 3.66 -4.76 14.24
CA MET A 147 3.90 -5.82 15.22
C MET A 147 5.36 -5.92 15.62
N ALA A 148 6.29 -5.87 14.66
CA ALA A 148 7.71 -5.81 14.96
C ALA A 148 8.07 -4.54 15.77
N PHE A 149 7.44 -3.40 15.47
CA PHE A 149 7.59 -2.18 16.26
C PHE A 149 7.06 -2.34 17.69
N LYS A 150 5.89 -2.98 17.87
CA LYS A 150 5.33 -3.31 19.18
C LYS A 150 6.29 -4.17 19.99
N GLU A 151 6.73 -5.30 19.44
CA GLU A 151 7.62 -6.24 20.11
C GLU A 151 8.91 -5.56 20.59
N ARG A 152 9.56 -4.74 19.74
CA ARG A 152 10.74 -3.97 20.13
C ARG A 152 10.44 -3.00 21.28
N LYS A 153 9.32 -2.28 21.22
CA LYS A 153 8.97 -1.31 22.26
C LYS A 153 8.54 -1.95 23.58
N GLU A 154 7.88 -3.10 23.54
CA GLU A 154 7.56 -3.90 24.74
C GLU A 154 8.85 -4.43 25.40
N GLN A 155 9.84 -4.86 24.60
CA GLN A 155 11.16 -5.26 25.10
C GLN A 155 11.93 -4.08 25.71
N GLU A 156 11.94 -2.92 25.05
CA GLU A 156 12.62 -1.72 25.55
C GLU A 156 12.01 -1.17 26.85
N LEU A 157 10.68 -1.19 26.97
CA LEU A 157 9.96 -0.63 28.12
C LEU A 157 9.72 -1.65 29.24
N GLY A 158 9.84 -2.95 28.96
CA GLY A 158 9.55 -4.02 29.92
C GLY A 158 8.06 -4.17 30.26
N GLU A 159 7.16 -3.63 29.44
CA GLU A 159 5.70 -3.68 29.67
C GLU A 159 4.94 -4.03 28.38
N ALA A 160 3.75 -4.63 28.54
CA ALA A 160 2.86 -4.88 27.42
C ALA A 160 2.16 -3.57 26.99
N LEU A 161 2.14 -3.29 25.68
CA LEU A 161 1.62 -2.05 25.12
C LEU A 161 0.18 -2.22 24.63
N THR A 162 -0.70 -1.34 25.11
CA THR A 162 -2.05 -1.17 24.55
C THR A 162 -1.99 -0.55 23.15
N SER A 163 -2.98 -0.82 22.29
CA SER A 163 -3.06 -0.24 20.94
C SER A 163 -2.98 1.28 20.94
N LYS A 164 -3.65 1.94 21.90
CA LYS A 164 -3.63 3.40 22.05
C LYS A 164 -2.24 3.91 22.42
N ARG A 165 -1.55 3.25 23.35
CA ARG A 165 -0.18 3.63 23.73
C ARG A 165 0.80 3.41 22.59
N LEU A 166 0.70 2.27 21.91
CA LEU A 166 1.51 1.95 20.74
C LEU A 166 1.31 2.97 19.62
N GLN A 167 0.07 3.40 19.37
CA GLN A 167 -0.22 4.42 18.38
C GLN A 167 0.37 5.78 18.73
N MET A 168 0.33 6.19 20.00
CA MET A 168 0.99 7.41 20.44
C MET A 168 2.50 7.33 20.21
N LEU A 169 3.14 6.21 20.61
CA LEU A 169 4.58 5.99 20.38
C LEU A 169 4.94 5.97 18.89
N PHE A 170 4.10 5.36 18.05
CA PHE A 170 4.30 5.32 16.61
C PHE A 170 4.15 6.72 15.99
N LYS A 171 3.11 7.48 16.39
CA LYS A 171 2.90 8.88 15.98
C LYS A 171 4.07 9.75 16.43
N ASP A 172 4.58 9.58 17.66
CA ASP A 172 5.73 10.32 18.18
C ASP A 172 7.02 9.99 17.44
N GLY A 173 7.30 8.71 17.18
CA GLY A 173 8.41 8.30 16.32
C GLY A 173 8.31 8.91 14.91
N SER A 174 7.08 8.99 14.37
CA SER A 174 6.80 9.64 13.09
C SER A 174 6.84 11.18 13.11
N LYS A 175 7.11 11.81 14.26
CA LYS A 175 7.47 13.24 14.31
C LYS A 175 8.91 13.47 13.84
N HIS A 176 9.76 12.46 13.90
CA HIS A 176 11.13 12.53 13.37
C HIS A 176 11.21 12.20 11.87
N THR A 177 10.20 11.54 11.31
CA THR A 177 10.10 11.32 9.85
C THR A 177 9.68 12.60 9.13
N GLU A 178 10.52 13.03 8.19
CA GLU A 178 10.36 14.29 7.45
C GLU A 178 9.32 14.21 6.33
N ALA A 179 9.06 13.01 5.81
CA ALA A 179 8.11 12.78 4.74
C ALA A 179 6.79 12.22 5.31
N ARG A 180 5.67 12.89 5.00
CA ARG A 180 4.33 12.41 5.30
C ARG A 180 3.52 12.39 4.01
N SER A 181 3.00 11.23 3.62
CA SER A 181 2.04 11.17 2.53
C SER A 181 0.66 11.57 3.05
N THR A 182 0.03 12.54 2.40
CA THR A 182 -1.37 12.93 2.65
C THR A 182 -2.37 11.84 2.22
N LYS A 183 -1.92 10.82 1.49
CA LYS A 183 -2.76 9.73 0.97
C LYS A 183 -2.61 8.41 1.74
N ILE A 184 -1.70 8.30 2.71
CA ILE A 184 -1.52 7.04 3.46
C ILE A 184 -2.40 7.04 4.71
N GLU A 185 -3.13 5.95 4.92
CA GLU A 185 -4.01 5.68 6.08
C GLU A 185 -3.27 5.68 7.44
N THR A 186 -1.94 5.81 7.46
CA THR A 186 -1.10 5.86 8.67
C THR A 186 -1.45 7.01 9.61
N GLY A 187 -2.07 8.07 9.08
CA GLY A 187 -2.59 9.19 9.87
C GLY A 187 -3.94 8.92 10.53
N ALA A 188 -4.66 7.87 10.13
CA ALA A 188 -5.98 7.57 10.68
C ALA A 188 -5.88 7.09 12.13
N ASP A 189 -6.84 7.52 12.95
CA ASP A 189 -6.84 7.21 14.39
C ASP A 189 -6.99 5.73 14.72
N ASN A 190 -7.32 4.87 13.75
CA ASN A 190 -7.40 3.43 13.96
C ASN A 190 -6.30 2.62 13.25
N PHE A 191 -5.35 3.28 12.59
CA PHE A 191 -4.35 2.58 11.76
C PHE A 191 -3.59 1.47 12.49
N VAL A 192 -3.03 1.78 13.66
CA VAL A 192 -2.25 0.81 14.46
C VAL A 192 -3.14 -0.33 14.95
N ALA A 193 -4.35 -0.02 15.40
CA ALA A 193 -5.31 -1.02 15.86
C ALA A 193 -5.76 -1.95 14.71
N ASP A 194 -5.97 -1.40 13.51
CA ASP A 194 -6.33 -2.16 12.31
C ASP A 194 -5.18 -3.09 11.90
N CYS A 195 -3.93 -2.61 11.90
CA CYS A 195 -2.74 -3.42 11.67
C CYS A 195 -2.62 -4.59 12.65
N GLN A 196 -2.76 -4.34 13.95
CA GLN A 196 -2.71 -5.36 14.99
C GLN A 196 -3.81 -6.41 14.77
N ARG A 197 -5.04 -5.96 14.52
CA ARG A 197 -6.19 -6.86 14.29
C ARG A 197 -5.98 -7.72 13.06
N VAL A 198 -5.50 -7.15 11.96
CA VAL A 198 -5.18 -7.89 10.72
C VAL A 198 -4.10 -8.93 10.99
N TYR A 199 -3.03 -8.55 11.67
CA TYR A 199 -1.96 -9.48 12.01
C TYR A 199 -2.48 -10.65 12.84
N GLU A 200 -3.12 -10.36 13.98
CA GLU A 200 -3.57 -11.36 14.94
C GLU A 200 -4.66 -12.30 14.41
N LYS A 201 -5.53 -11.81 13.51
CA LYS A 201 -6.71 -12.56 13.04
C LYS A 201 -6.55 -13.20 11.67
N LEU A 202 -5.59 -12.73 10.85
CA LEU A 202 -5.35 -13.24 9.50
C LEU A 202 -3.90 -13.69 9.31
N LEU A 203 -2.90 -12.88 9.69
CA LEU A 203 -1.50 -13.16 9.31
C LEU A 203 -0.82 -14.21 10.20
N THR A 204 -1.32 -14.43 11.41
CA THR A 204 -0.90 -15.53 12.29
C THR A 204 -1.38 -16.90 11.81
N ASP A 205 -2.43 -16.95 10.97
CA ASP A 205 -2.90 -18.17 10.35
C ASP A 205 -2.18 -18.40 9.02
N ASN A 206 -1.42 -19.48 8.93
CA ASN A 206 -0.60 -19.80 7.75
C ASN A 206 -1.42 -19.85 6.46
N TYR A 207 -2.65 -20.36 6.50
CA TYR A 207 -3.51 -20.44 5.32
C TYR A 207 -3.95 -19.04 4.87
N CYS A 208 -4.51 -18.24 5.77
CA CYS A 208 -4.95 -16.88 5.46
C CYS A 208 -3.77 -16.02 4.96
N ASN A 209 -2.61 -16.10 5.62
CA ASN A 209 -1.41 -15.39 5.20
C ASN A 209 -0.94 -15.81 3.80
N ALA A 210 -0.89 -17.12 3.52
CA ALA A 210 -0.50 -17.64 2.21
C ALA A 210 -1.45 -17.17 1.09
N LYS A 211 -2.75 -17.07 1.34
CA LYS A 211 -3.72 -16.57 0.36
C LYS A 211 -3.55 -15.09 0.07
N LEU A 212 -3.27 -14.28 1.10
CA LEU A 212 -2.95 -12.86 0.91
C LEU A 212 -1.62 -12.66 0.18
N GLU A 213 -0.61 -13.47 0.51
CA GLU A 213 0.68 -13.46 -0.18
C GLU A 213 0.54 -13.87 -1.66
N SER A 214 -0.26 -14.90 -1.96
CA SER A 214 -0.57 -15.33 -3.33
C SER A 214 -1.15 -14.18 -4.16
N LEU A 215 -2.15 -13.48 -3.60
CA LEU A 215 -2.75 -12.30 -4.22
C LEU A 215 -1.75 -11.14 -4.40
N GLU A 216 -0.89 -10.88 -3.41
CA GLU A 216 0.18 -9.87 -3.55
C GLU A 216 1.22 -10.26 -4.60
N ARG A 217 1.57 -11.54 -4.74
CA ARG A 217 2.49 -12.00 -5.80
C ARG A 217 1.89 -11.80 -7.19
N GLN A 218 0.58 -11.99 -7.33
CA GLN A 218 -0.11 -11.87 -8.61
C GLN A 218 -0.37 -10.41 -9.00
N PHE A 219 -0.80 -9.56 -8.06
CA PHE A 219 -1.31 -8.22 -8.34
C PHE A 219 -0.47 -7.09 -7.70
N GLY A 220 0.55 -7.41 -6.90
CA GLY A 220 1.34 -6.41 -6.18
C GLY A 220 0.48 -5.51 -5.29
N LEU A 221 0.70 -4.20 -5.38
CA LEU A 221 -0.07 -3.20 -4.63
C LEU A 221 -1.50 -2.99 -5.18
N GLU A 222 -1.79 -3.47 -6.39
CA GLU A 222 -3.13 -3.46 -6.98
C GLU A 222 -3.99 -4.62 -6.49
N SER A 223 -3.44 -5.50 -5.64
CA SER A 223 -4.20 -6.55 -4.99
C SER A 223 -5.46 -5.95 -4.32
N PRO A 224 -6.66 -6.49 -4.61
CA PRO A 224 -7.90 -5.92 -4.13
C PRO A 224 -8.01 -5.94 -2.60
N LEU A 225 -7.26 -6.83 -1.94
CA LEU A 225 -7.20 -6.97 -0.49
C LEU A 225 -5.99 -6.25 0.13
N ASN A 226 -5.23 -5.47 -0.65
CA ASN A 226 -4.20 -4.55 -0.16
C ASN A 226 -4.82 -3.30 0.50
N SER A 227 -5.69 -3.48 1.49
CA SER A 227 -6.33 -2.41 2.25
C SER A 227 -6.72 -2.90 3.64
N LEU A 228 -6.20 -2.23 4.67
CA LEU A 228 -6.51 -2.56 6.06
C LEU A 228 -8.02 -2.47 6.35
N LEU A 229 -8.71 -1.49 5.74
CA LEU A 229 -10.15 -1.34 5.85
C LEU A 229 -10.91 -2.55 5.29
N LYS A 230 -10.51 -3.05 4.11
CA LYS A 230 -11.16 -4.23 3.50
C LYS A 230 -10.88 -5.51 4.29
N LEU A 231 -9.64 -5.69 4.74
CA LEU A 231 -9.26 -6.82 5.59
C LEU A 231 -10.01 -6.79 6.92
N ARG A 232 -10.19 -5.61 7.52
CA ARG A 232 -11.00 -5.44 8.73
C ARG A 232 -12.46 -5.84 8.50
N VAL A 233 -13.07 -5.45 7.38
CA VAL A 233 -14.44 -5.87 7.05
C VAL A 233 -14.54 -7.40 7.00
N ILE A 234 -13.57 -8.09 6.40
CA ILE A 234 -13.56 -9.57 6.39
C ILE A 234 -13.50 -10.11 7.82
N ILE A 235 -12.64 -9.56 8.68
CA ILE A 235 -12.51 -9.98 10.08
C ILE A 235 -13.82 -9.74 10.86
N GLU A 236 -14.46 -8.58 10.69
CA GLU A 236 -15.69 -8.22 11.40
C GLU A 236 -16.89 -9.06 10.96
N LYS A 237 -16.94 -9.46 9.69
CA LYS A 237 -18.03 -10.27 9.13
C LYS A 237 -17.81 -11.79 9.29
N THR A 238 -16.65 -12.21 9.81
CA THR A 238 -16.33 -13.63 10.04
C THR A 238 -16.11 -13.92 11.52
N SER A 239 -16.75 -14.96 12.03
CA SER A 239 -16.74 -15.26 13.47
C SER A 239 -15.51 -16.06 13.90
N ASN A 240 -14.96 -16.89 13.02
CA ASN A 240 -13.86 -17.81 13.34
C ASN A 240 -12.85 -17.93 12.19
N VAL A 241 -11.73 -18.61 12.45
CA VAL A 241 -10.64 -18.78 11.47
C VAL A 241 -11.07 -19.56 10.23
N GLU A 242 -11.91 -20.58 10.38
CA GLU A 242 -12.37 -21.39 9.25
C GLU A 242 -13.22 -20.58 8.27
N GLN A 243 -14.08 -19.68 8.76
CA GLN A 243 -14.81 -18.75 7.90
C GLN A 243 -13.87 -17.78 7.17
N ARG A 244 -12.79 -17.32 7.83
CA ARG A 244 -11.79 -16.45 7.19
C ARG A 244 -11.03 -17.17 6.09
N ARG A 245 -10.58 -18.40 6.36
CA ARG A 245 -9.93 -19.27 5.38
C ARG A 245 -10.82 -19.49 4.16
N TRP A 246 -12.10 -19.80 4.38
CA TRP A 246 -13.07 -19.99 3.30
C TRP A 246 -13.26 -18.72 2.45
N VAL A 247 -13.43 -17.56 3.10
CA VAL A 247 -13.63 -16.29 2.40
C VAL A 247 -12.39 -15.88 1.61
N LEU A 248 -11.20 -15.94 2.21
CA LEU A 248 -9.95 -15.60 1.53
C LEU A 248 -9.61 -16.59 0.41
N GLY A 249 -9.85 -17.88 0.62
CA GLY A 249 -9.69 -18.90 -0.42
C GLY A 249 -10.59 -18.62 -1.62
N PHE A 250 -11.87 -18.31 -1.37
CA PHE A 250 -12.78 -17.94 -2.45
C PHE A 250 -12.30 -16.72 -3.25
N PHE A 251 -11.82 -15.67 -2.57
CA PHE A 251 -11.32 -14.48 -3.26
C PHE A 251 -10.09 -14.79 -4.11
N GLU A 252 -9.12 -15.52 -3.55
CA GLU A 252 -7.95 -15.95 -4.30
C GLU A 252 -8.34 -16.77 -5.53
N ASP A 253 -9.19 -17.78 -5.39
CA ASP A 253 -9.64 -18.61 -6.52
C ASP A 253 -10.38 -17.79 -7.58
N ALA A 254 -11.32 -16.93 -7.17
CA ALA A 254 -12.14 -16.14 -8.08
C ALA A 254 -11.32 -15.11 -8.86
N LEU A 255 -10.36 -14.47 -8.20
CA LEU A 255 -9.44 -13.50 -8.83
C LEU A 255 -8.43 -14.23 -9.74
N SER A 256 -7.85 -15.33 -9.27
CA SER A 256 -6.87 -16.12 -10.03
C SER A 256 -7.46 -16.72 -11.31
N THR A 257 -8.75 -17.07 -11.29
CA THR A 257 -9.47 -17.61 -12.45
C THR A 257 -10.10 -16.54 -13.34
N GLY A 258 -9.95 -15.25 -13.01
CA GLY A 258 -10.54 -14.14 -13.76
C GLY A 258 -12.07 -14.05 -13.68
N LYS A 259 -12.71 -14.83 -12.78
CA LYS A 259 -14.16 -14.76 -12.53
C LYS A 259 -14.55 -13.50 -11.75
N LEU A 260 -13.58 -12.84 -11.14
CA LEU A 260 -13.73 -11.59 -10.42
C LEU A 260 -12.56 -10.68 -10.80
N SER A 261 -12.83 -9.39 -11.06
CA SER A 261 -11.79 -8.38 -11.28
C SER A 261 -11.42 -7.68 -9.98
N CYS A 262 -10.20 -7.15 -9.89
CA CYS A 262 -9.74 -6.40 -8.71
C CYS A 262 -10.65 -5.21 -8.40
N ASP A 263 -11.07 -4.48 -9.42
CA ASP A 263 -11.93 -3.28 -9.29
C ASP A 263 -13.32 -3.60 -8.73
N ALA A 264 -13.82 -4.82 -8.95
CA ALA A 264 -15.11 -5.24 -8.42
C ALA A 264 -15.09 -5.43 -6.89
N VAL A 265 -13.91 -5.67 -6.30
CA VAL A 265 -13.76 -5.94 -4.86
C VAL A 265 -13.61 -4.63 -4.08
N GLY A 266 -14.65 -3.81 -4.12
CA GLY A 266 -14.76 -2.59 -3.31
C GLY A 266 -15.11 -2.87 -1.84
N LYS A 267 -14.95 -1.85 -0.97
CA LYS A 267 -15.37 -1.96 0.44
C LYS A 267 -16.88 -2.25 0.56
N SER A 268 -17.70 -1.57 -0.23
CA SER A 268 -19.16 -1.76 -0.27
C SER A 268 -19.54 -3.17 -0.73
N TYR A 269 -18.81 -3.75 -1.67
CA TYR A 269 -19.01 -5.13 -2.12
C TYR A 269 -18.77 -6.13 -0.97
N LEU A 270 -17.71 -5.93 -0.18
CA LEU A 270 -17.39 -6.79 0.96
C LEU A 270 -18.36 -6.60 2.14
N GLN A 271 -18.72 -5.35 2.43
CA GLN A 271 -19.51 -4.98 3.60
C GLN A 271 -21.02 -5.17 3.37
N GLY A 272 -21.49 -4.97 2.15
CA GLY A 272 -22.89 -4.90 1.78
C GLY A 272 -23.49 -3.53 2.06
N SER A 273 -24.80 -3.42 1.85
CA SER A 273 -25.61 -2.25 2.21
C SER A 273 -26.91 -2.72 2.87
N PRO A 274 -27.74 -1.81 3.42
CA PRO A 274 -29.06 -2.19 3.92
C PRO A 274 -29.95 -2.88 2.88
N THR A 275 -29.71 -2.64 1.59
CA THR A 275 -30.50 -3.14 0.46
C THR A 275 -29.80 -4.24 -0.33
N ALA A 276 -28.52 -4.54 -0.03
CA ALA A 276 -27.73 -5.52 -0.76
C ALA A 276 -26.91 -6.40 0.18
N ALA A 277 -27.07 -7.72 0.04
CA ALA A 277 -26.27 -8.70 0.75
C ALA A 277 -24.78 -8.52 0.42
N SER A 278 -23.92 -8.74 1.41
CA SER A 278 -22.49 -8.59 1.18
C SER A 278 -21.89 -9.84 0.55
N ALA A 279 -20.81 -9.65 -0.22
CA ALA A 279 -20.08 -10.77 -0.80
C ALA A 279 -19.58 -11.75 0.28
N VAL A 280 -19.11 -11.23 1.42
CA VAL A 280 -18.65 -12.06 2.54
C VAL A 280 -19.77 -12.92 3.10
N ASP A 281 -20.98 -12.36 3.28
CA ASP A 281 -22.13 -13.13 3.78
C ASP A 281 -22.59 -14.17 2.77
N PHE A 282 -22.59 -13.83 1.48
CA PHE A 282 -22.94 -14.77 0.42
C PHE A 282 -21.94 -15.94 0.34
N ILE A 283 -20.65 -15.67 0.47
CA ILE A 283 -19.60 -16.71 0.48
C ILE A 283 -19.74 -17.62 1.71
N LYS A 284 -20.07 -17.06 2.88
CA LYS A 284 -20.37 -17.83 4.10
C LYS A 284 -21.61 -18.69 3.93
N PHE A 285 -22.69 -18.14 3.35
CA PHE A 285 -23.91 -18.89 3.07
C PHE A 285 -23.63 -20.08 2.15
N ARG A 286 -22.81 -19.89 1.10
CA ARG A 286 -22.38 -21.00 0.23
C ARG A 286 -21.69 -22.12 1.01
N ARG A 287 -20.84 -21.78 1.98
CA ARG A 287 -20.20 -22.80 2.83
C ARG A 287 -21.22 -23.58 3.65
N GLN A 288 -22.14 -22.85 4.30
CA GLN A 288 -23.19 -23.47 5.12
C GLN A 288 -24.10 -24.38 4.30
N ALA A 289 -24.46 -23.97 3.08
CA ALA A 289 -25.23 -24.80 2.17
C ALA A 289 -24.47 -26.09 1.79
N VAL A 290 -23.18 -25.98 1.47
CA VAL A 290 -22.33 -27.16 1.20
C VAL A 290 -22.27 -28.08 2.41
N ASP A 291 -22.01 -27.55 3.60
CA ASP A 291 -21.93 -28.35 4.83
C ASP A 291 -23.28 -29.05 5.12
N PHE A 292 -24.41 -28.38 4.91
CA PHE A 292 -25.75 -28.96 5.04
C PHE A 292 -25.97 -30.14 4.08
N PHE A 293 -25.64 -29.96 2.79
CA PHE A 293 -25.79 -31.03 1.81
C PHE A 293 -24.86 -32.21 2.08
N LEU A 294 -23.62 -31.95 2.51
CA LEU A 294 -22.68 -33.00 2.89
C LEU A 294 -23.21 -33.81 4.08
N GLU A 295 -23.82 -33.15 5.06
CA GLU A 295 -24.38 -33.84 6.22
C GLU A 295 -25.60 -34.69 5.84
N LEU A 296 -26.45 -34.18 4.95
CA LEU A 296 -27.60 -34.94 4.42
C LEU A 296 -27.14 -36.20 3.66
N VAL A 297 -26.06 -36.08 2.87
CA VAL A 297 -25.46 -37.24 2.18
C VAL A 297 -24.89 -38.25 3.17
N LYS A 298 -24.19 -37.81 4.22
CA LYS A 298 -23.67 -38.72 5.26
C LYS A 298 -24.78 -39.46 5.99
N GLN A 299 -25.84 -38.76 6.36
CA GLN A 299 -27.01 -39.37 7.01
C GLN A 299 -27.66 -40.41 6.10
N HIS A 300 -27.81 -40.10 4.81
CA HIS A 300 -28.34 -41.05 3.85
C HIS A 300 -27.45 -42.30 3.72
N LEU A 301 -26.13 -42.13 3.62
CA LEU A 301 -25.19 -43.24 3.55
C LEU A 301 -25.21 -44.11 4.83
N ALA A 302 -25.31 -43.49 6.00
CA ALA A 302 -25.44 -44.20 7.27
C ALA A 302 -26.73 -45.05 7.32
N ASN A 303 -27.85 -44.50 6.85
CA ASN A 303 -29.13 -45.22 6.79
C ASN A 303 -29.08 -46.39 5.80
N VAL A 304 -28.40 -46.23 4.65
CA VAL A 304 -28.18 -47.31 3.69
C VAL A 304 -27.33 -48.43 4.30
N GLU A 305 -26.31 -48.11 5.08
CA GLU A 305 -25.46 -49.10 5.74
C GLU A 305 -26.21 -49.86 6.84
N ILE A 306 -27.04 -49.17 7.63
CA ILE A 306 -27.94 -49.81 8.59
C ILE A 306 -28.90 -50.76 7.86
N TYR A 307 -29.50 -50.33 6.75
CA TYR A 307 -30.37 -51.18 5.94
C TYR A 307 -29.65 -52.43 5.43
N ARG A 308 -28.43 -52.28 4.90
CA ARG A 308 -27.61 -53.42 4.47
C ARG A 308 -27.37 -54.41 5.60
N GLN A 309 -26.94 -53.93 6.77
CA GLN A 309 -26.68 -54.78 7.94
C GLN A 309 -27.95 -55.54 8.37
N THR A 310 -29.10 -54.87 8.36
CA THR A 310 -30.40 -55.45 8.74
C THR A 310 -30.86 -56.53 7.76
N VAL A 311 -30.64 -56.33 6.46
CA VAL A 311 -31.01 -57.30 5.41
C VAL A 311 -30.04 -58.49 5.34
N THR A 312 -28.77 -58.28 5.69
CA THR A 312 -27.76 -59.36 5.73
C THR A 312 -27.77 -60.18 7.02
N ALA A 313 -28.40 -59.68 8.09
CA ALA A 313 -28.66 -60.47 9.29
C ALA A 313 -29.64 -61.60 8.92
N LYS A 314 -29.17 -62.85 8.99
CA LYS A 314 -30.02 -64.02 8.73
C LYS A 314 -31.26 -63.95 9.62
N PRO A 315 -32.46 -64.28 9.09
CA PRO A 315 -33.62 -64.44 9.95
C PRO A 315 -33.35 -65.60 10.91
N ASP A 316 -33.36 -65.31 12.21
CA ASP A 316 -33.53 -66.36 13.20
C ASP A 316 -34.89 -67.03 12.93
N ALA A 317 -34.94 -68.35 13.17
CA ALA A 317 -35.93 -69.28 12.64
C ALA A 317 -37.41 -69.02 13.00
N ASP A 318 -37.72 -67.93 13.68
CA ASP A 318 -39.08 -67.56 14.10
C ASP A 318 -39.47 -66.21 13.49
N GLY A 319 -40.17 -66.28 12.35
CA GLY A 319 -40.43 -65.16 11.44
C GLY A 319 -41.32 -64.05 12.00
N VAL A 320 -40.72 -63.02 12.61
CA VAL A 320 -41.39 -61.77 12.99
C VAL A 320 -40.48 -60.56 12.79
N VAL A 321 -40.38 -59.99 11.58
CA VAL A 321 -39.69 -58.68 11.39
C VAL A 321 -40.42 -57.73 10.43
N ALA A 322 -41.46 -58.16 9.69
CA ALA A 322 -42.04 -57.33 8.64
C ALA A 322 -42.99 -56.20 9.11
N SER A 323 -43.39 -56.12 10.39
CA SER A 323 -44.46 -55.22 10.84
C SER A 323 -44.03 -53.89 11.46
N GLN A 324 -42.74 -53.65 11.73
CA GLN A 324 -42.30 -52.43 12.42
C GLN A 324 -41.89 -51.27 11.49
N TRP A 325 -41.78 -51.50 10.17
CA TRP A 325 -41.23 -50.52 9.23
C TRP A 325 -42.21 -49.46 8.70
N GLN A 326 -43.52 -49.58 8.95
CA GLN A 326 -44.48 -48.55 8.51
C GLN A 326 -44.56 -47.33 9.44
N ALA A 327 -43.92 -47.35 10.61
CA ALA A 327 -44.02 -46.25 11.58
C ALA A 327 -42.87 -45.22 11.51
N GLY A 328 -41.75 -45.54 10.84
CA GLY A 328 -40.51 -44.73 10.90
C GLY A 328 -40.24 -43.79 9.72
N LEU A 329 -41.15 -43.68 8.75
CA LEU A 329 -40.98 -42.90 7.52
C LEU A 329 -41.94 -41.69 7.41
N LYS A 330 -42.37 -41.14 8.55
CA LYS A 330 -43.08 -39.84 8.60
C LYS A 330 -42.16 -38.71 9.02
#